data_AF-A0A3B8M7I5-F1
#
_entry.id   AF-A0A3B8M7I5-F1
#
_cell.length_a   1.000
_cell.length_b   1.000
_cell.length_c   1.000
_cell.angle_alpha   90.00
_cell.angle_beta   90.00
_cell.angle_gamma   90.00
#
_symmetry.space_group_name_H-M   'P 1'
#
loop_
_entity.id
_entity.type
_entity.pdbx_description
1 polymer ?
#
loop_
_entity_poly.entity_id
_entity_poly.type
_entity_poly.pdbx_seq_one_letter_code
_entity_poly.pdbx_strand_id
1 'polypeptide(L)'
;MEQDSGMGDIANRITTSIVMCLILSACSQTNTSVSSPEGGVGRVASSLPPESTSQDSDNSNSDIAGADSLRVASEDQTLALDHTTSAPLKDAFAPSVMPDRPMGQVGYTRYVFTQSGDQVIPALIEGPRAEQTRCQKVELPCSFEELKDLRDSGIRPPDELNMSVAELDVLIQELSEVRATLVRFADVNDACAAGYRPDGTQTPNMGSHFTNFQLVIDGKFSPSAPEILLYVAADDETPPFGALGRCKKGVWRGVDVEIAGAAFYMPFAAVGDDHFEGFSGPLDNWHVHYNLCRLAGQDVTVLPSVCSGLSDGPIDRPQGDASDGWMIHAWADSGHDNQLGAFSMWNPAIWPKSDPTRSADLSIGSRTTSNTNLISNFDYQVVESAVPGKISFFNADPEAHSITAGTPEKPSGEFDSGVVGGGAAAVIEISQPGTYEFFCSLHPGMTGSIVVGEG
;
A
#
# COMPACT_ATOMS: atom_id res chain seq x y z
N MET A 1 -24.17 -50.00 -6.90
CA MET A 1 -25.27 -50.56 -6.08
C MET A 1 -25.29 -49.75 -4.81
N GLU A 2 -26.26 -48.90 -4.52
CA GLU A 2 -27.48 -48.44 -5.23
C GLU A 2 -27.44 -46.89 -5.19
N GLN A 3 -27.68 -46.09 -6.24
CA GLN A 3 -28.95 -45.83 -6.94
C GLN A 3 -30.18 -45.64 -6.04
N ASP A 4 -30.50 -44.38 -5.71
CA ASP A 4 -31.83 -43.86 -6.02
C ASP A 4 -31.75 -42.37 -6.43
N SER A 5 -32.82 -41.85 -7.03
CA SER A 5 -32.85 -40.63 -7.84
C SER A 5 -34.13 -39.82 -7.64
N GLY A 6 -34.06 -38.49 -7.70
CA GLY A 6 -35.26 -37.64 -7.60
C GLY A 6 -35.00 -36.14 -7.81
N MET A 7 -35.39 -35.62 -8.99
CA MET A 7 -35.38 -34.18 -9.31
C MET A 7 -36.38 -33.37 -8.48
N GLY A 8 -36.15 -32.06 -8.37
CA GLY A 8 -37.15 -31.10 -7.90
C GLY A 8 -36.69 -29.64 -7.89
N ASP A 9 -36.80 -28.94 -9.03
CA ASP A 9 -36.71 -27.48 -9.08
C ASP A 9 -37.80 -26.83 -8.20
N ILE A 10 -37.43 -25.93 -7.29
CA ILE A 10 -38.25 -24.76 -6.92
C ILE A 10 -37.33 -23.55 -6.77
N ALA A 11 -37.35 -22.67 -7.77
CA ALA A 11 -36.91 -21.29 -7.61
C ALA A 11 -37.98 -20.52 -6.82
N ASN A 12 -37.65 -19.95 -5.67
CA ASN A 12 -38.58 -19.11 -4.91
C ASN A 12 -38.20 -17.62 -5.01
N ARG A 13 -39.10 -16.83 -5.60
CA ARG A 13 -38.97 -15.38 -5.72
C ARG A 13 -39.42 -14.73 -4.41
N ILE A 14 -38.55 -13.96 -3.75
CA ILE A 14 -38.96 -13.06 -2.68
C ILE A 14 -39.01 -11.64 -3.24
N THR A 15 -40.21 -11.23 -3.66
CA THR A 15 -40.52 -9.84 -3.98
C THR A 15 -40.72 -9.09 -2.66
N THR A 16 -39.94 -8.05 -2.40
CA THR A 16 -40.24 -7.09 -1.31
C THR A 16 -40.09 -5.67 -1.84
N SER A 17 -41.19 -4.93 -1.80
CA SER A 17 -41.30 -3.58 -2.33
C SER A 17 -40.58 -2.58 -1.43
N ILE A 18 -39.75 -1.71 -2.01
CA ILE A 18 -39.31 -0.46 -1.35
C ILE A 18 -40.12 0.69 -1.93
N VAL A 19 -40.76 1.45 -1.04
CA VAL A 19 -41.64 2.58 -1.39
C VAL A 19 -40.80 3.82 -1.64
N MET A 20 -40.90 4.36 -2.87
CA MET A 20 -40.24 5.60 -3.25
C MET A 20 -41.10 6.81 -2.84
N CYS A 21 -40.75 7.47 -1.74
CA CYS A 21 -41.41 8.70 -1.29
C CYS A 21 -40.77 9.95 -1.91
N LEU A 22 -41.25 10.33 -3.08
CA LEU A 22 -41.05 11.68 -3.63
C LEU A 22 -41.85 12.70 -2.81
N ILE A 23 -41.18 13.74 -2.28
CA ILE A 23 -41.85 14.95 -1.80
C ILE A 23 -41.45 16.11 -2.73
N LEU A 24 -42.31 16.34 -3.72
CA LEU A 24 -42.42 17.63 -4.39
C LEU A 24 -43.41 18.48 -3.60
N SER A 25 -43.05 19.73 -3.33
CA SER A 25 -44.01 20.78 -2.98
C SER A 25 -43.62 22.05 -3.72
N ALA A 26 -44.52 22.47 -4.60
CA ALA A 26 -44.40 23.67 -5.42
C ALA A 26 -45.38 24.75 -4.94
N CYS A 27 -45.47 25.85 -5.70
CA CYS A 27 -46.31 27.05 -5.51
C CYS A 27 -45.66 28.12 -4.58
N SER A 28 -45.58 29.40 -4.95
CA SER A 28 -46.29 30.14 -6.02
C SER A 28 -45.43 31.18 -6.76
N GLN A 29 -45.91 31.55 -7.95
CA GLN A 29 -45.32 32.49 -8.90
C GLN A 29 -45.65 33.96 -8.57
N THR A 30 -44.88 34.90 -9.14
CA THR A 30 -45.43 35.99 -9.98
C THR A 30 -44.39 36.52 -10.97
N ASN A 31 -44.79 36.71 -12.23
CA ASN A 31 -43.99 37.34 -13.29
C ASN A 31 -43.98 38.87 -13.18
N THR A 32 -42.91 39.51 -13.66
CA THR A 32 -43.00 40.65 -14.60
C THR A 32 -41.67 40.87 -15.34
N SER A 33 -41.75 41.42 -16.55
CA SER A 33 -40.62 41.64 -17.46
C SER A 33 -40.48 43.12 -17.87
N VAL A 34 -39.34 43.42 -18.52
CA VAL A 34 -39.01 44.65 -19.29
C VAL A 34 -38.59 45.90 -18.50
N SER A 35 -37.32 46.34 -18.68
CA SER A 35 -36.91 47.67 -19.21
C SER A 35 -35.46 48.05 -18.84
N SER A 36 -34.62 48.39 -19.83
CA SER A 36 -33.40 49.20 -19.67
C SER A 36 -33.71 50.67 -19.97
N PRO A 37 -33.03 51.67 -19.36
CA PRO A 37 -31.88 52.38 -19.99
C PRO A 37 -30.84 52.94 -18.95
N GLU A 38 -29.70 53.58 -19.23
CA GLU A 38 -28.75 53.63 -20.38
C GLU A 38 -27.39 54.24 -19.92
N GLY A 39 -26.32 54.11 -20.73
CA GLY A 39 -25.13 54.98 -20.72
C GLY A 39 -23.94 54.59 -19.80
N GLY A 40 -22.67 54.64 -20.24
CA GLY A 40 -22.17 54.86 -21.60
C GLY A 40 -20.64 55.07 -21.70
N VAL A 41 -20.02 54.60 -22.81
CA VAL A 41 -18.78 55.06 -23.49
C VAL A 41 -17.44 55.11 -22.70
N GLY A 42 -16.31 54.53 -23.16
CA GLY A 42 -16.05 53.68 -24.34
C GLY A 42 -14.57 53.62 -24.81
N ARG A 43 -14.36 53.04 -26.01
CA ARG A 43 -13.16 53.09 -26.90
C ARG A 43 -11.90 52.24 -26.62
N VAL A 44 -11.96 51.00 -27.12
CA VAL A 44 -11.05 50.31 -28.08
C VAL A 44 -9.75 51.02 -28.53
N ALA A 45 -8.65 50.24 -28.55
CA ALA A 45 -7.62 50.26 -29.60
C ALA A 45 -7.02 48.85 -29.81
N SER A 46 -6.74 48.45 -31.06
CA SER A 46 -6.26 47.10 -31.44
C SER A 46 -4.86 47.15 -32.05
N SER A 47 -4.08 46.06 -31.96
CA SER A 47 -2.96 45.78 -32.90
C SER A 47 -2.52 44.30 -32.90
N LEU A 48 -2.55 43.67 -34.08
CA LEU A 48 -1.74 42.49 -34.47
C LEU A 48 -0.34 42.98 -34.93
N PRO A 49 0.74 42.17 -34.98
CA PRO A 49 1.03 41.28 -36.13
C PRO A 49 1.92 40.05 -35.76
N PRO A 50 2.62 39.35 -36.69
CA PRO A 50 2.07 38.49 -37.74
C PRO A 50 2.71 37.07 -37.77
N GLU A 51 2.25 36.25 -38.71
CA GLU A 51 2.77 34.91 -39.02
C GLU A 51 3.68 34.96 -40.27
N SER A 52 4.75 34.14 -40.32
CA SER A 52 5.52 33.89 -41.56
C SER A 52 6.29 32.57 -41.53
N THR A 53 6.18 31.78 -42.60
CA THR A 53 6.82 30.48 -42.79
C THR A 53 8.02 30.54 -43.75
N SER A 54 9.04 29.71 -43.52
CA SER A 54 10.03 29.29 -44.54
C SER A 54 10.76 28.01 -44.12
N GLN A 55 11.11 27.16 -45.09
CA GLN A 55 11.70 25.83 -44.89
C GLN A 55 13.25 25.81 -44.98
N ASP A 56 13.80 24.64 -44.59
CA ASP A 56 14.95 23.91 -45.17
C ASP A 56 16.33 23.84 -44.47
N SER A 57 16.75 22.57 -44.34
CA SER A 57 18.09 21.96 -44.40
C SER A 57 19.10 22.01 -43.22
N ASP A 58 19.52 20.78 -42.88
CA ASP A 58 20.86 20.30 -42.49
C ASP A 58 21.53 20.65 -41.13
N ASN A 59 21.45 19.65 -40.23
CA ASN A 59 22.57 18.81 -39.80
C ASN A 59 23.82 19.47 -39.15
N SER A 60 23.97 19.35 -37.81
CA SER A 60 25.23 18.91 -37.15
C SER A 60 25.14 18.86 -35.61
N ASN A 61 25.84 17.90 -35.01
CA ASN A 61 26.14 17.85 -33.57
C ASN A 61 27.15 18.95 -33.18
N SER A 62 26.94 19.63 -32.04
CA SER A 62 27.99 19.86 -31.03
C SER A 62 27.45 20.54 -29.76
N ASP A 63 27.76 19.92 -28.62
CA ASP A 63 28.05 20.48 -27.30
C ASP A 63 27.43 21.84 -26.88
N ILE A 64 26.44 21.76 -25.96
CA ILE A 64 26.36 22.71 -24.85
C ILE A 64 26.26 21.92 -23.54
N ALA A 65 27.39 21.79 -22.86
CA ALA A 65 27.43 21.43 -21.45
C ALA A 65 27.20 22.71 -20.60
N GLY A 66 26.39 22.58 -19.54
CA GLY A 66 26.37 23.56 -18.45
C GLY A 66 25.12 24.41 -18.32
N ALA A 67 24.00 23.82 -17.87
CA ALA A 67 23.00 24.48 -17.04
C ALA A 67 22.03 23.45 -16.42
N ASP A 68 22.53 22.52 -15.59
CA ASP A 68 21.66 21.80 -14.66
C ASP A 68 22.30 21.78 -13.27
N SER A 69 21.75 22.60 -12.39
CA SER A 69 22.27 22.85 -11.05
C SER A 69 21.27 22.36 -10.02
N LEU A 70 21.59 21.24 -9.40
CA LEU A 70 21.03 20.74 -8.14
C LEU A 70 19.50 20.92 -7.99
N ARG A 71 18.76 20.00 -8.58
CA ARG A 71 17.64 19.38 -7.86
C ARG A 71 18.12 18.04 -7.35
N VAL A 72 17.93 17.78 -6.05
CA VAL A 72 17.87 16.40 -5.57
C VAL A 72 16.67 15.81 -6.31
N ALA A 73 16.92 14.84 -7.18
CA ALA A 73 15.82 14.10 -7.77
C ALA A 73 15.15 13.32 -6.63
N SER A 74 13.82 13.41 -6.53
CA SER A 74 13.06 12.48 -5.71
C SER A 74 13.54 11.05 -6.00
N GLU A 75 13.93 10.32 -4.96
CA GLU A 75 14.32 8.91 -5.08
C GLU A 75 13.12 8.07 -5.58
N ASP A 76 11.90 8.53 -5.28
CA ASP A 76 10.66 8.06 -5.88
C ASP A 76 10.47 8.57 -7.32
N GLN A 77 10.64 7.65 -8.27
CA GLN A 77 10.42 7.87 -9.71
C GLN A 77 8.93 7.92 -10.10
N THR A 78 8.04 7.41 -9.25
CA THR A 78 6.60 7.31 -9.52
C THR A 78 5.90 8.66 -9.45
N LEU A 79 6.46 9.65 -8.70
CA LEU A 79 6.00 11.05 -8.71
C LEU A 79 5.97 11.68 -10.11
N ALA A 80 6.75 11.19 -11.06
CA ALA A 80 6.67 11.66 -12.45
C ALA A 80 5.26 11.47 -13.07
N LEU A 81 4.50 10.46 -12.60
CA LEU A 81 3.15 10.16 -13.08
C LEU A 81 2.14 11.26 -12.72
N ASP A 82 2.34 11.95 -11.58
CA ASP A 82 1.53 13.10 -11.14
C ASP A 82 1.67 14.34 -12.03
N HIS A 83 2.67 14.35 -12.92
CA HIS A 83 2.93 15.43 -13.88
C HIS A 83 2.60 15.07 -15.33
N THR A 84 1.94 13.93 -15.57
CA THR A 84 1.51 13.49 -16.91
C THR A 84 0.12 14.03 -17.27
N THR A 85 -0.25 13.94 -18.56
CA THR A 85 -1.64 14.19 -19.00
C THR A 85 -2.65 13.17 -18.49
N SER A 86 -2.16 12.05 -17.94
CA SER A 86 -2.94 10.95 -17.39
C SER A 86 -2.99 10.99 -15.86
N ALA A 87 -2.39 12.02 -15.24
CA ALA A 87 -2.32 12.18 -13.79
C ALA A 87 -3.73 12.19 -13.16
N PRO A 88 -3.88 11.65 -11.94
CA PRO A 88 -5.17 11.61 -11.27
C PRO A 88 -5.70 13.01 -10.93
N LEU A 89 -7.02 13.10 -10.73
CA LEU A 89 -7.67 14.32 -10.24
C LEU A 89 -7.76 14.39 -8.70
N LYS A 90 -7.48 13.28 -8.01
CA LYS A 90 -7.65 13.05 -6.57
C LYS A 90 -6.47 12.28 -6.02
N ASP A 91 -6.12 12.50 -4.76
CA ASP A 91 -4.96 11.88 -4.13
C ASP A 91 -5.13 10.37 -3.96
N ALA A 92 -6.36 9.92 -3.70
CA ALA A 92 -6.73 8.51 -3.64
C ALA A 92 -6.73 7.81 -5.01
N PHE A 93 -6.59 8.53 -6.14
CA PHE A 93 -6.76 7.94 -7.48
C PHE A 93 -5.44 7.62 -8.18
N ALA A 94 -5.46 6.57 -9.01
CA ALA A 94 -4.33 6.20 -9.87
C ALA A 94 -4.34 7.03 -11.17
N PRO A 95 -3.21 7.12 -11.90
CA PRO A 95 -3.21 7.64 -13.25
C PRO A 95 -4.17 6.85 -14.16
N SER A 96 -4.75 7.48 -15.18
CA SER A 96 -5.67 6.81 -16.11
C SER A 96 -4.98 5.90 -17.14
N VAL A 97 -3.65 5.88 -17.14
CA VAL A 97 -2.80 5.00 -17.95
C VAL A 97 -1.79 4.34 -17.02
N MET A 98 -1.82 3.01 -16.96
CA MET A 98 -0.88 2.21 -16.17
C MET A 98 0.50 2.16 -16.82
N PRO A 99 1.59 1.97 -16.05
CA PRO A 99 2.91 1.67 -16.61
C PRO A 99 2.93 0.30 -17.31
N ASP A 100 3.88 0.12 -18.24
CA ASP A 100 4.04 -1.13 -19.02
C ASP A 100 4.53 -2.33 -18.18
N ARG A 101 4.96 -2.09 -16.93
CA ARG A 101 5.49 -3.10 -15.98
C ARG A 101 5.17 -2.71 -14.53
N PRO A 102 5.19 -3.67 -13.58
CA PRO A 102 5.22 -3.37 -12.14
C PRO A 102 6.31 -2.34 -11.79
N MET A 103 5.98 -1.42 -10.89
CA MET A 103 6.88 -0.37 -10.41
C MET A 103 6.44 0.17 -9.05
N GLY A 104 7.40 0.67 -8.27
CA GLY A 104 7.15 1.25 -6.95
C GLY A 104 7.39 0.26 -5.81
N GLN A 105 7.51 0.80 -4.60
CA GLN A 105 7.80 0.08 -3.36
C GLN A 105 6.90 0.59 -2.24
N VAL A 106 6.32 -0.35 -1.48
CA VAL A 106 5.34 -0.07 -0.42
C VAL A 106 6.07 0.62 0.75
N GLY A 107 5.63 1.83 1.07
CA GLY A 107 6.21 2.72 2.08
C GLY A 107 7.17 3.76 1.50
N TYR A 108 7.69 3.58 0.29
CA TYR A 108 8.78 4.39 -0.27
C TYR A 108 8.38 5.22 -1.49
N THR A 109 7.28 4.86 -2.15
CA THR A 109 6.83 5.52 -3.38
C THR A 109 5.35 5.85 -3.37
N ARG A 110 4.99 6.98 -3.97
CA ARG A 110 3.63 7.50 -4.19
C ARG A 110 2.68 6.48 -4.83
N TYR A 111 3.14 5.76 -5.85
CA TYR A 111 2.34 4.75 -6.56
C TYR A 111 3.04 3.39 -6.61
N VAL A 112 2.35 2.34 -6.20
CA VAL A 112 2.80 0.95 -6.37
C VAL A 112 1.88 0.24 -7.36
N PHE A 113 2.47 -0.38 -8.38
CA PHE A 113 1.78 -1.17 -9.38
C PHE A 113 2.32 -2.60 -9.41
N THR A 114 1.42 -3.58 -9.49
CA THR A 114 1.73 -5.02 -9.52
C THR A 114 1.10 -5.68 -10.74
N GLN A 115 1.57 -6.88 -11.09
CA GLN A 115 0.96 -7.68 -12.15
C GLN A 115 -0.30 -8.40 -11.65
N SER A 116 -1.33 -8.53 -12.47
CA SER A 116 -2.49 -9.41 -12.26
C SER A 116 -2.97 -9.95 -13.61
N GLY A 117 -2.64 -11.20 -13.92
CA GLY A 117 -2.89 -11.78 -15.24
C GLY A 117 -2.00 -11.11 -16.30
N ASP A 118 -2.60 -10.60 -17.37
CA ASP A 118 -1.91 -9.87 -18.44
C ASP A 118 -1.84 -8.35 -18.21
N GLN A 119 -2.38 -7.84 -17.09
CA GLN A 119 -2.46 -6.42 -16.78
C GLN A 119 -1.55 -6.01 -15.62
N VAL A 120 -0.92 -4.84 -15.76
CA VAL A 120 -0.34 -4.10 -14.64
C VAL A 120 -1.45 -3.28 -14.00
N ILE A 121 -1.65 -3.46 -12.70
CA ILE A 121 -2.73 -2.84 -11.91
C ILE A 121 -2.14 -2.03 -10.76
N PRO A 122 -2.79 -0.95 -10.30
CA PRO A 122 -2.38 -0.30 -9.06
C PRO A 122 -2.63 -1.25 -7.89
N ALA A 123 -1.71 -1.23 -6.94
CA ALA A 123 -1.76 -2.02 -5.70
C ALA A 123 -1.92 -1.13 -4.48
N LEU A 124 -1.23 0.02 -4.48
CA LEU A 124 -1.23 0.94 -3.37
C LEU A 124 -0.89 2.36 -3.83
N ILE A 125 -1.49 3.35 -3.15
CA ILE A 125 -1.38 4.77 -3.46
C ILE A 125 -1.19 5.54 -2.16
N GLU A 126 -0.04 6.19 -1.97
CA GLU A 126 0.31 6.92 -0.73
C GLU A 126 0.14 8.42 -0.91
N GLY A 127 -0.74 9.06 -0.13
CA GLY A 127 -0.89 10.51 -0.15
C GLY A 127 0.09 11.24 0.78
N PRO A 128 0.07 12.58 0.78
CA PRO A 128 -0.62 13.44 -0.19
C PRO A 128 0.04 13.40 -1.58
N ARG A 129 -0.57 14.02 -2.58
CA ARG A 129 0.13 14.27 -3.87
C ARG A 129 1.29 15.25 -3.68
N ALA A 130 2.31 15.12 -4.55
CA ALA A 130 3.65 15.71 -4.43
C ALA A 130 4.58 14.91 -3.50
N GLU A 131 5.66 15.52 -3.03
CA GLU A 131 6.76 14.87 -2.30
C GLU A 131 6.37 14.57 -0.85
N GLN A 132 6.41 13.28 -0.47
CA GLN A 132 6.16 12.81 0.89
C GLN A 132 7.39 13.03 1.79
N THR A 133 7.18 13.41 3.05
CA THR A 133 8.28 13.40 4.03
C THR A 133 8.41 12.00 4.60
N ARG A 134 9.53 11.32 4.31
CA ARG A 134 9.72 9.90 4.60
C ARG A 134 10.82 9.65 5.63
N CYS A 135 10.46 8.88 6.65
CA CYS A 135 11.30 8.57 7.82
C CYS A 135 12.18 7.32 7.65
N GLN A 136 12.15 6.62 6.50
CA GLN A 136 12.76 5.29 6.32
C GLN A 136 14.30 5.29 6.16
N LYS A 137 15.00 6.10 6.96
CA LYS A 137 16.45 6.13 7.09
C LYS A 137 16.73 5.99 8.59
N VAL A 138 17.37 4.89 8.98
CA VAL A 138 17.64 4.50 10.38
C VAL A 138 18.52 5.50 11.15
N GLU A 139 19.11 6.47 10.45
CA GLU A 139 19.86 7.59 11.00
C GLU A 139 18.95 8.75 11.46
N LEU A 140 17.68 8.76 11.07
CA LEU A 140 16.69 9.76 11.47
C LEU A 140 15.92 9.29 12.72
N PRO A 141 15.70 10.16 13.72
CA PRO A 141 14.99 9.83 14.95
C PRO A 141 13.49 9.75 14.67
N CYS A 142 13.03 8.57 14.24
CA CYS A 142 11.76 8.39 13.55
C CYS A 142 10.85 7.36 14.22
N SER A 143 11.40 6.46 15.03
CA SER A 143 10.60 5.58 15.89
C SER A 143 9.85 6.38 16.96
N PHE A 144 8.87 5.78 17.64
CA PHE A 144 8.09 6.52 18.64
C PHE A 144 8.97 6.91 19.84
N GLU A 145 9.84 6.02 20.29
CA GLU A 145 10.75 6.31 21.41
C GLU A 145 11.83 7.32 20.99
N GLU A 146 12.33 7.30 19.75
CA GLU A 146 13.30 8.29 19.25
C GLU A 146 12.70 9.69 19.07
N LEU A 147 11.50 9.81 18.50
CA LEU A 147 10.80 11.09 18.36
C LEU A 147 10.53 11.70 19.75
N LYS A 148 10.24 10.84 20.75
CA LYS A 148 10.02 11.23 22.14
C LYS A 148 11.32 11.67 22.82
N ASP A 149 12.42 10.95 22.64
CA ASP A 149 13.75 11.35 23.12
C ASP A 149 14.23 12.66 22.48
N LEU A 150 13.99 12.84 21.17
CA LEU A 150 14.24 14.10 20.44
C LEU A 150 13.46 15.25 21.09
N ARG A 151 12.16 15.06 21.35
CA ARG A 151 11.30 16.05 21.98
C ARG A 151 11.74 16.39 23.40
N ASP A 152 12.01 15.39 24.22
CA ASP A 152 12.45 15.56 25.62
C ASP A 152 13.88 16.15 25.72
N SER A 153 14.71 16.02 24.67
CA SER A 153 16.02 16.70 24.58
C SER A 153 15.92 18.21 24.36
N GLY A 154 14.79 18.71 23.84
CA GLY A 154 14.59 20.10 23.45
C GLY A 154 15.39 20.56 22.23
N ILE A 155 16.01 19.63 21.49
CA ILE A 155 16.70 19.90 20.22
C ILE A 155 15.64 20.08 19.12
N ARG A 156 15.90 20.98 18.16
CA ARG A 156 15.04 21.16 16.97
C ARG A 156 15.05 19.85 16.14
N PRO A 157 13.91 19.40 15.59
CA PRO A 157 13.89 18.33 14.60
C PRO A 157 14.91 18.56 13.46
N PRO A 158 15.54 17.48 12.94
CA PRO A 158 16.29 17.55 11.69
C PRO A 158 15.44 18.15 10.56
N ASP A 159 16.06 18.90 9.65
CA ASP A 159 15.32 19.56 8.56
C ASP A 159 14.70 18.51 7.60
N GLU A 160 15.27 17.31 7.56
CA GLU A 160 14.77 16.12 6.86
C GLU A 160 13.39 15.65 7.35
N LEU A 161 13.02 15.92 8.61
CA LEU A 161 11.67 15.62 9.12
C LEU A 161 10.63 16.67 8.73
N ASN A 162 11.06 17.78 8.12
CA ASN A 162 10.20 18.87 7.61
C ASN A 162 9.15 19.38 8.64
N MET A 163 9.46 19.29 9.94
CA MET A 163 8.52 19.57 11.02
C MET A 163 9.07 20.58 12.03
N SER A 164 8.18 21.36 12.63
CA SER A 164 8.52 22.25 13.74
C SER A 164 8.54 21.51 15.09
N VAL A 165 9.16 22.14 16.09
CA VAL A 165 9.10 21.68 17.48
C VAL A 165 7.65 21.58 17.99
N ALA A 166 6.77 22.47 17.54
CA ALA A 166 5.37 22.48 17.96
C ALA A 166 4.57 21.31 17.36
N GLU A 167 4.82 20.95 16.11
CA GLU A 167 4.24 19.75 15.49
C GLU A 167 4.77 18.48 16.17
N LEU A 168 6.08 18.40 16.46
CA LEU A 168 6.65 17.28 17.21
C LEU A 168 6.02 17.14 18.61
N ASP A 169 5.81 18.26 19.32
CA ASP A 169 5.16 18.27 20.63
C ASP A 169 3.74 17.70 20.59
N VAL A 170 2.96 18.01 19.54
CA VAL A 170 1.60 17.49 19.32
C VAL A 170 1.64 16.04 18.87
N LEU A 171 2.47 15.68 17.90
CA LEU A 171 2.62 14.31 17.41
C LEU A 171 2.96 13.32 18.54
N ILE A 172 3.85 13.71 19.46
CA ILE A 172 4.17 12.87 20.64
C ILE A 172 2.99 12.75 21.60
N GLN A 173 2.10 13.74 21.70
CA GLN A 173 0.86 13.60 22.48
C GLN A 173 -0.08 12.58 21.81
N GLU A 174 -0.25 12.65 20.50
CA GLU A 174 -1.11 11.75 19.72
C GLU A 174 -0.58 10.31 19.75
N LEU A 175 0.71 10.09 19.48
CA LEU A 175 1.33 8.76 19.61
C LEU A 175 1.33 8.25 21.07
N SER A 176 1.31 9.13 22.07
CA SER A 176 1.11 8.73 23.47
C SER A 176 -0.33 8.28 23.76
N GLU A 177 -1.33 8.82 23.07
CA GLU A 177 -2.72 8.31 23.12
C GLU A 177 -2.84 6.93 22.44
N VAL A 178 -2.12 6.72 21.34
CA VAL A 178 -1.98 5.39 20.72
C VAL A 178 -1.33 4.44 21.72
N ARG A 179 -0.16 4.78 22.30
CA ARG A 179 0.54 3.98 23.33
C ARG A 179 -0.38 3.59 24.49
N ALA A 180 -1.13 4.55 25.03
CA ALA A 180 -2.07 4.31 26.12
C ALA A 180 -3.18 3.32 25.73
N THR A 181 -3.61 3.35 24.47
CA THR A 181 -4.59 2.40 23.92
C THR A 181 -3.99 1.02 23.71
N LEU A 182 -2.75 0.91 23.25
CA LEU A 182 -2.05 -0.38 23.13
C LEU A 182 -1.87 -1.03 24.51
N VAL A 183 -1.46 -0.26 25.52
CA VAL A 183 -1.36 -0.75 26.91
C VAL A 183 -2.72 -1.22 27.46
N ARG A 184 -3.82 -0.52 27.12
CA ARG A 184 -5.20 -0.93 27.49
C ARG A 184 -5.61 -2.27 26.87
N PHE A 185 -5.10 -2.61 25.69
CA PHE A 185 -5.46 -3.81 24.93
C PHE A 185 -4.31 -4.83 24.82
N ALA A 186 -3.32 -4.78 25.72
CA ALA A 186 -2.22 -5.74 25.74
C ALA A 186 -2.71 -7.19 25.89
N ASP A 187 -3.79 -7.44 26.63
CA ASP A 187 -4.53 -8.71 26.56
C ASP A 187 -5.50 -8.68 25.37
N VAL A 188 -5.24 -9.55 24.39
CA VAL A 188 -6.09 -9.76 23.20
C VAL A 188 -7.56 -10.07 23.53
N ASN A 189 -7.85 -10.62 24.73
CA ASN A 189 -9.22 -10.85 25.18
C ASN A 189 -9.97 -9.53 25.44
N ASP A 190 -9.30 -8.48 25.90
CA ASP A 190 -9.93 -7.16 26.10
C ASP A 190 -10.30 -6.53 24.76
N ALA A 191 -9.47 -6.68 23.72
CA ALA A 191 -9.83 -6.28 22.35
C ALA A 191 -11.01 -7.10 21.80
N CYS A 192 -10.97 -8.43 21.94
CA CYS A 192 -12.10 -9.29 21.57
C CYS A 192 -13.40 -8.92 22.30
N ALA A 193 -13.33 -8.51 23.57
CA ALA A 193 -14.47 -8.10 24.38
C ALA A 193 -14.98 -6.69 24.00
N ALA A 194 -14.08 -5.78 23.64
CA ALA A 194 -14.40 -4.44 23.13
C ALA A 194 -14.99 -4.43 21.70
N GLY A 195 -14.98 -5.57 21.01
CA GLY A 195 -15.66 -5.76 19.73
C GLY A 195 -14.76 -5.72 18.50
N TYR A 196 -13.44 -5.61 18.68
CA TYR A 196 -12.46 -5.78 17.61
C TYR A 196 -12.52 -7.22 17.06
N ARG A 197 -12.35 -7.37 15.75
CA ARG A 197 -12.46 -8.65 15.04
C ARG A 197 -11.20 -8.93 14.23
N PRO A 198 -10.49 -10.03 14.51
CA PRO A 198 -9.31 -10.42 13.75
C PRO A 198 -9.68 -10.82 12.32
N ASP A 199 -8.82 -10.46 11.40
CA ASP A 199 -8.71 -11.00 10.05
C ASP A 199 -8.46 -12.54 10.05
N GLY A 200 -7.79 -13.03 11.09
CA GLY A 200 -7.51 -14.43 11.38
C GLY A 200 -6.13 -14.91 10.92
N THR A 201 -5.28 -14.04 10.38
CA THR A 201 -3.96 -14.38 9.78
C THR A 201 -2.89 -13.37 10.17
N GLN A 202 -1.61 -13.68 9.99
CA GLN A 202 -0.54 -12.68 10.09
C GLN A 202 -0.14 -12.18 8.71
N THR A 203 -0.26 -10.88 8.47
CA THR A 203 0.40 -10.22 7.33
C THR A 203 1.88 -10.02 7.68
N PRO A 204 2.83 -10.47 6.83
CA PRO A 204 4.26 -10.26 7.03
C PRO A 204 4.59 -8.80 7.36
N ASN A 205 5.46 -8.59 8.35
CA ASN A 205 5.90 -7.27 8.84
C ASN A 205 4.80 -6.31 9.34
N MET A 206 3.51 -6.68 9.31
CA MET A 206 2.38 -5.82 9.75
C MET A 206 1.55 -6.43 10.88
N GLY A 207 1.58 -7.75 11.06
CA GLY A 207 0.77 -8.44 12.06
C GLY A 207 -0.64 -8.81 11.56
N SER A 208 -1.52 -9.16 12.50
CA SER A 208 -2.92 -9.50 12.29
C SER A 208 -3.79 -8.29 12.59
N HIS A 209 -4.66 -7.94 11.65
CA HIS A 209 -5.52 -6.76 11.75
C HIS A 209 -6.79 -7.13 12.52
N PHE A 210 -6.91 -6.57 13.73
CA PHE A 210 -8.12 -6.69 14.56
C PHE A 210 -8.95 -5.42 14.37
N THR A 211 -9.99 -5.47 13.53
CA THR A 211 -10.78 -4.29 13.13
C THR A 211 -12.05 -4.12 13.96
N ASN A 212 -12.32 -2.90 14.43
CA ASN A 212 -13.57 -2.50 15.06
C ASN A 212 -14.45 -1.71 14.09
N PHE A 213 -15.36 -2.43 13.43
CA PHE A 213 -16.28 -1.87 12.45
C PHE A 213 -17.21 -0.77 12.99
N GLN A 214 -17.37 -0.58 14.31
CA GLN A 214 -18.15 0.56 14.83
C GLN A 214 -17.37 1.88 14.76
N LEU A 215 -16.04 1.84 14.90
CA LEU A 215 -15.17 3.00 14.73
C LEU A 215 -15.09 3.36 13.23
N VAL A 216 -14.81 2.36 12.37
CA VAL A 216 -14.82 2.51 10.91
C VAL A 216 -16.11 3.18 10.39
N ILE A 217 -17.28 2.80 10.92
CA ILE A 217 -18.58 3.33 10.49
C ILE A 217 -18.86 4.74 11.05
N ASP A 218 -18.24 5.14 12.16
CA ASP A 218 -18.46 6.47 12.73
C ASP A 218 -17.63 7.56 12.02
N GLY A 219 -16.57 7.16 11.32
CA GLY A 219 -15.81 7.98 10.37
C GLY A 219 -14.98 9.07 11.03
N LYS A 220 -14.51 8.88 12.26
CA LYS A 220 -13.77 9.88 13.02
C LYS A 220 -12.37 9.41 13.36
N PHE A 221 -11.37 10.14 12.87
CA PHE A 221 -10.01 9.98 13.32
C PHE A 221 -9.88 10.35 14.82
N SER A 222 -9.27 9.45 15.61
CA SER A 222 -9.01 9.66 17.03
C SER A 222 -7.86 8.77 17.53
N PRO A 223 -6.67 9.33 17.83
CA PRO A 223 -5.50 8.56 18.27
C PRO A 223 -5.74 7.61 19.48
N SER A 224 -6.67 7.95 20.38
CA SER A 224 -7.07 7.12 21.54
C SER A 224 -8.16 6.06 21.25
N ALA A 225 -8.63 5.95 20.00
CA ALA A 225 -9.63 5.00 19.53
C ALA A 225 -9.36 4.53 18.09
N PRO A 226 -8.25 3.81 17.82
CA PRO A 226 -7.93 3.30 16.49
C PRO A 226 -8.96 2.30 15.98
N GLU A 227 -9.26 2.35 14.67
CA GLU A 227 -10.14 1.39 14.03
C GLU A 227 -9.57 -0.03 14.06
N ILE A 228 -8.25 -0.17 14.08
CA ILE A 228 -7.54 -1.44 13.99
C ILE A 228 -6.47 -1.54 15.09
N LEU A 229 -6.43 -2.68 15.77
CA LEU A 229 -5.31 -3.07 16.63
C LEU A 229 -4.49 -4.15 15.91
N LEU A 230 -3.17 -4.13 16.08
CA LEU A 230 -2.25 -5.04 15.41
C LEU A 230 -1.64 -6.00 16.42
N TYR A 231 -1.87 -7.30 16.21
CA TYR A 231 -1.32 -8.37 17.05
C TYR A 231 -0.39 -9.28 16.23
N VAL A 232 0.69 -9.74 16.85
CA VAL A 232 1.66 -10.68 16.26
C VAL A 232 1.70 -11.97 17.10
N ALA A 233 2.05 -13.10 16.49
CA ALA A 233 2.30 -14.33 17.25
C ALA A 233 3.51 -14.13 18.20
N ALA A 234 3.38 -14.55 19.46
CA ALA A 234 4.42 -14.39 20.48
C ALA A 234 5.66 -15.28 20.20
N ASP A 235 5.48 -16.40 19.51
CA ASP A 235 6.57 -17.31 19.09
C ASP A 235 7.19 -16.82 17.76
N ASP A 236 8.13 -15.89 17.91
CA ASP A 236 8.66 -14.99 16.87
C ASP A 236 9.47 -15.59 15.69
N GLU A 237 9.92 -16.85 15.76
CA GLU A 237 10.89 -17.37 14.76
C GLU A 237 10.22 -17.75 13.42
N THR A 238 9.05 -18.39 13.47
CA THR A 238 8.21 -18.72 12.31
C THR A 238 6.74 -18.83 12.75
N PRO A 239 5.92 -17.77 12.66
CA PRO A 239 4.49 -17.84 12.92
C PRO A 239 3.83 -18.84 11.94
N PRO A 240 2.70 -19.46 12.32
CA PRO A 240 2.03 -20.41 11.45
C PRO A 240 1.53 -19.71 10.18
N PHE A 241 1.99 -20.19 9.02
CA PHE A 241 1.50 -19.72 7.73
C PHE A 241 0.01 -20.06 7.60
N GLY A 242 -0.85 -19.03 7.66
CA GLY A 242 -2.31 -19.17 7.68
C GLY A 242 -2.92 -18.75 9.02
N ALA A 243 -3.80 -19.60 9.57
CA ALA A 243 -4.74 -19.19 10.61
C ALA A 243 -4.10 -19.02 12.00
N LEU A 244 -3.97 -17.76 12.46
CA LEU A 244 -3.56 -17.44 13.83
C LEU A 244 -4.63 -17.80 14.87
N GLY A 245 -5.90 -17.47 14.59
CA GLY A 245 -6.98 -17.60 15.56
C GLY A 245 -8.24 -16.81 15.23
N ARG A 246 -9.14 -16.69 16.22
CA ARG A 246 -10.35 -15.86 16.13
C ARG A 246 -10.92 -15.49 17.50
N CYS A 247 -11.54 -14.31 17.61
CA CYS A 247 -12.39 -13.98 18.75
C CYS A 247 -13.68 -14.84 18.74
N LYS A 248 -14.02 -15.48 19.87
CA LYS A 248 -15.26 -16.24 20.05
C LYS A 248 -15.90 -15.91 21.39
N LYS A 249 -17.02 -15.17 21.35
CA LYS A 249 -17.74 -14.67 22.54
C LYS A 249 -16.87 -13.78 23.44
N GLY A 250 -16.13 -12.84 22.85
CA GLY A 250 -15.26 -11.92 23.60
C GLY A 250 -13.96 -12.54 24.13
N VAL A 251 -13.59 -13.75 23.68
CA VAL A 251 -12.38 -14.46 24.13
C VAL A 251 -11.60 -14.93 22.91
N TRP A 252 -10.29 -14.69 22.88
CA TRP A 252 -9.40 -15.14 21.82
C TRP A 252 -9.29 -16.67 21.78
N ARG A 253 -9.14 -17.22 20.57
CA ARG A 253 -8.99 -18.66 20.29
C ARG A 253 -8.00 -18.84 19.15
N GLY A 254 -6.72 -18.84 19.47
CA GLY A 254 -5.62 -18.94 18.52
C GLY A 254 -4.32 -19.38 19.20
N VAL A 255 -3.20 -19.12 18.54
CA VAL A 255 -1.86 -19.08 19.15
C VAL A 255 -1.76 -17.94 20.17
N ASP A 256 -0.75 -17.95 21.02
CA ASP A 256 -0.46 -16.81 21.89
C ASP A 256 0.02 -15.63 21.03
N VAL A 257 -0.44 -14.41 21.36
CA VAL A 257 -0.22 -13.20 20.58
C VAL A 257 0.11 -12.01 21.49
N GLU A 258 0.93 -11.09 20.98
CA GLU A 258 1.31 -9.84 21.62
C GLU A 258 0.83 -8.65 20.78
N ILE A 259 0.58 -7.50 21.41
CA ILE A 259 0.19 -6.28 20.69
C ILE A 259 1.44 -5.57 20.16
N ALA A 260 1.44 -5.24 18.87
CA ALA A 260 2.60 -4.63 18.19
C ALA A 260 2.34 -3.19 17.72
N GLY A 261 1.08 -2.79 17.56
CA GLY A 261 0.73 -1.45 17.08
C GLY A 261 -0.76 -1.24 16.90
N ALA A 262 -1.11 -0.12 16.29
CA ALA A 262 -2.45 0.19 15.81
C ALA A 262 -2.42 0.51 14.32
N ALA A 263 -3.58 0.48 13.67
CA ALA A 263 -3.78 1.13 12.39
C ALA A 263 -5.13 1.86 12.40
N PHE A 264 -5.24 2.87 11.55
CA PHE A 264 -6.43 3.70 11.41
C PHE A 264 -7.01 3.53 10.02
N TYR A 265 -8.33 3.66 9.90
CA TYR A 265 -9.04 3.54 8.63
C TYR A 265 -10.12 4.62 8.52
N MET A 266 -9.93 5.55 7.60
CA MET A 266 -10.85 6.67 7.36
C MET A 266 -11.60 6.49 6.03
N PRO A 267 -12.90 6.16 6.04
CA PRO A 267 -13.66 5.97 4.79
C PRO A 267 -13.70 7.24 3.93
N PHE A 268 -13.63 7.12 2.59
CA PHE A 268 -13.78 8.27 1.69
C PHE A 268 -15.13 8.97 1.86
N ALA A 269 -16.17 8.23 2.27
CA ALA A 269 -17.47 8.80 2.62
C ALA A 269 -17.45 9.77 3.83
N ALA A 270 -16.40 9.72 4.65
CA ALA A 270 -16.18 10.59 5.80
C ALA A 270 -15.17 11.71 5.51
N VAL A 271 -14.03 11.40 4.87
CA VAL A 271 -12.91 12.34 4.67
C VAL A 271 -12.68 12.81 3.23
N GLY A 272 -13.26 12.12 2.24
CA GLY A 272 -13.10 12.41 0.81
C GLY A 272 -11.93 11.68 0.13
N ASP A 273 -11.82 11.87 -1.20
CA ASP A 273 -10.80 11.25 -2.06
C ASP A 273 -9.48 12.04 -2.15
N ASP A 274 -9.42 13.25 -1.57
CA ASP A 274 -8.17 14.00 -1.39
C ASP A 274 -7.53 13.58 -0.05
N HIS A 275 -6.22 13.75 0.11
CA HIS A 275 -5.56 13.49 1.40
C HIS A 275 -6.11 14.44 2.46
N PHE A 276 -6.34 13.91 3.66
CA PHE A 276 -6.90 14.65 4.79
C PHE A 276 -5.86 14.84 5.88
N GLU A 277 -6.10 15.80 6.78
CA GLU A 277 -5.22 16.02 7.94
C GLU A 277 -5.49 14.95 9.00
N GLY A 278 -4.50 14.07 9.24
CA GLY A 278 -4.56 12.99 10.22
C GLY A 278 -3.82 13.35 11.52
N PHE A 279 -2.64 12.76 11.70
CA PHE A 279 -1.70 13.09 12.77
C PHE A 279 -0.99 14.42 12.50
N SER A 280 -0.33 14.97 13.51
CA SER A 280 0.37 16.24 13.39
C SER A 280 1.75 16.10 12.70
N GLY A 281 1.96 16.90 11.67
CA GLY A 281 3.23 16.98 10.93
C GLY A 281 3.29 16.01 9.73
N PRO A 282 4.29 16.12 8.87
CA PRO A 282 4.28 15.54 7.52
C PRO A 282 4.68 14.06 7.45
N LEU A 283 4.76 13.37 8.60
CA LEU A 283 5.25 11.99 8.68
C LEU A 283 4.14 10.95 8.44
N ASP A 284 2.87 11.36 8.50
CA ASP A 284 1.71 10.47 8.43
C ASP A 284 1.26 10.23 6.98
N ASN A 285 2.06 9.48 6.23
CA ASN A 285 1.78 9.16 4.83
C ASN A 285 0.65 8.11 4.73
N TRP A 286 -0.60 8.58 4.74
CA TRP A 286 -1.79 7.74 4.58
C TRP A 286 -1.83 7.12 3.19
N HIS A 287 -2.33 5.88 3.10
CA HIS A 287 -2.38 5.14 1.84
C HIS A 287 -3.76 4.54 1.55
N VAL A 288 -3.97 4.24 0.28
CA VAL A 288 -5.16 3.57 -0.24
C VAL A 288 -4.73 2.23 -0.84
N HIS A 289 -5.33 1.14 -0.38
CA HIS A 289 -5.16 -0.17 -1.00
C HIS A 289 -6.05 -0.27 -2.24
N TYR A 290 -5.46 -0.78 -3.32
CA TYR A 290 -6.14 -1.03 -4.59
C TYR A 290 -6.16 -2.52 -4.89
N ASN A 291 -7.25 -3.01 -5.48
CA ASN A 291 -7.38 -4.39 -5.96
C ASN A 291 -7.08 -5.47 -4.89
N LEU A 292 -7.10 -5.11 -3.62
CA LEU A 292 -6.96 -6.01 -2.48
C LEU A 292 -8.17 -6.93 -2.40
N CYS A 293 -7.91 -8.21 -2.23
CA CYS A 293 -8.93 -9.25 -2.18
C CYS A 293 -8.48 -10.38 -1.25
N ARG A 294 -9.42 -10.99 -0.51
CA ARG A 294 -9.06 -12.03 0.47
C ARG A 294 -9.14 -13.43 -0.10
N LEU A 295 -8.03 -13.95 -0.63
CA LEU A 295 -7.92 -15.30 -1.19
C LEU A 295 -7.30 -16.29 -0.19
N ALA A 296 -7.95 -17.44 0.01
CA ALA A 296 -7.56 -18.47 0.98
C ALA A 296 -7.34 -17.98 2.44
N GLY A 297 -7.81 -16.77 2.77
CA GLY A 297 -7.61 -16.12 4.07
C GLY A 297 -6.46 -15.11 4.11
N GLN A 298 -5.65 -15.00 3.06
CA GLN A 298 -4.61 -13.97 2.90
C GLN A 298 -5.14 -12.81 2.06
N ASP A 299 -4.67 -11.60 2.34
CA ASP A 299 -4.98 -10.43 1.53
C ASP A 299 -3.97 -10.31 0.38
N VAL A 300 -4.47 -10.23 -0.85
CA VAL A 300 -3.66 -10.25 -2.08
C VAL A 300 -4.17 -9.22 -3.08
N THR A 301 -3.26 -8.60 -3.84
CA THR A 301 -3.60 -7.63 -4.88
C THR A 301 -3.86 -8.33 -6.22
N VAL A 302 -5.12 -8.42 -6.63
CA VAL A 302 -5.56 -9.03 -7.90
C VAL A 302 -6.85 -8.37 -8.41
N LEU A 303 -7.08 -8.41 -9.72
CA LEU A 303 -8.34 -7.91 -10.31
C LEU A 303 -9.59 -8.59 -9.70
N PRO A 304 -10.73 -7.89 -9.56
CA PRO A 304 -11.98 -8.48 -9.06
C PRO A 304 -12.44 -9.73 -9.81
N SER A 305 -12.15 -9.83 -11.12
CA SER A 305 -12.44 -11.02 -11.93
C SER A 305 -11.61 -12.25 -11.54
N VAL A 306 -10.35 -12.06 -11.16
CA VAL A 306 -9.48 -13.12 -10.62
C VAL A 306 -9.96 -13.53 -9.23
N CYS A 307 -10.34 -12.56 -8.41
CA CYS A 307 -10.74 -12.78 -7.02
C CYS A 307 -12.09 -13.47 -6.85
N SER A 308 -13.10 -13.03 -7.60
CA SER A 308 -14.52 -13.36 -7.34
C SER A 308 -15.31 -13.75 -8.59
N GLY A 309 -14.69 -13.70 -9.78
CA GLY A 309 -15.38 -13.89 -11.05
C GLY A 309 -16.34 -12.75 -11.45
N LEU A 310 -16.30 -11.62 -10.72
CA LEU A 310 -17.03 -10.41 -11.09
C LEU A 310 -16.37 -9.71 -12.30
N SER A 311 -17.10 -8.82 -12.97
CA SER A 311 -16.51 -7.99 -14.04
C SER A 311 -15.59 -6.93 -13.45
N ASP A 312 -14.41 -6.76 -14.05
CA ASP A 312 -13.48 -5.70 -13.66
C ASP A 312 -14.07 -4.31 -13.93
N GLY A 313 -13.81 -3.39 -13.01
CA GLY A 313 -14.17 -1.98 -13.09
C GLY A 313 -13.02 -1.11 -13.63
N PRO A 314 -13.19 0.22 -13.57
CA PRO A 314 -12.15 1.18 -13.98
C PRO A 314 -10.88 1.02 -13.12
N ILE A 315 -9.78 0.63 -13.76
CA ILE A 315 -8.47 0.36 -13.14
C ILE A 315 -7.87 1.56 -12.41
N ASP A 316 -8.31 2.78 -12.73
CA ASP A 316 -7.87 4.04 -12.11
C ASP A 316 -8.48 4.27 -10.70
N ARG A 317 -9.44 3.44 -10.28
CA ARG A 317 -10.16 3.55 -9.00
C ARG A 317 -9.92 2.35 -8.09
N PRO A 318 -10.04 2.50 -6.76
CA PRO A 318 -10.01 1.37 -5.84
C PRO A 318 -11.09 0.34 -6.19
N GLN A 319 -10.76 -0.93 -6.07
CA GLN A 319 -11.61 -2.08 -6.38
C GLN A 319 -11.26 -3.26 -5.46
N GLY A 320 -12.17 -4.22 -5.31
CA GLY A 320 -12.01 -5.41 -4.47
C GLY A 320 -12.63 -5.25 -3.09
N ASP A 321 -12.12 -6.00 -2.10
CA ASP A 321 -12.33 -5.73 -0.67
C ASP A 321 -11.42 -4.58 -0.17
N ALA A 322 -10.58 -4.04 -1.08
CA ALA A 322 -9.72 -2.88 -0.92
C ALA A 322 -10.49 -1.58 -0.64
N SER A 323 -9.75 -0.56 -0.20
CA SER A 323 -10.32 0.46 0.65
C SER A 323 -11.14 1.52 -0.10
N ASP A 324 -12.45 1.57 0.21
CA ASP A 324 -13.28 2.79 0.16
C ASP A 324 -12.82 3.80 1.25
N GLY A 325 -11.52 4.02 1.39
CA GLY A 325 -10.91 4.80 2.47
C GLY A 325 -9.39 4.84 2.46
N TRP A 326 -8.86 5.69 3.33
CA TRP A 326 -7.45 5.84 3.66
C TRP A 326 -7.08 4.96 4.86
N MET A 327 -5.86 4.44 4.88
CA MET A 327 -5.30 3.65 5.97
C MET A 327 -3.91 4.16 6.37
N ILE A 328 -3.54 4.02 7.64
CA ILE A 328 -2.17 4.22 8.11
C ILE A 328 -1.87 3.31 9.32
N HIS A 329 -0.63 2.84 9.42
CA HIS A 329 -0.13 2.11 10.59
C HIS A 329 0.48 3.11 11.58
N ALA A 330 0.32 2.85 12.89
CA ALA A 330 0.90 3.64 13.96
C ALA A 330 1.62 2.71 14.97
N TRP A 331 2.94 2.69 14.88
CA TRP A 331 3.84 1.91 15.74
C TRP A 331 4.21 2.72 16.97
N ALA A 332 3.47 2.47 18.04
CA ALA A 332 3.73 3.05 19.35
C ALA A 332 3.87 1.95 20.43
N ASP A 333 4.20 0.71 20.08
CA ASP A 333 4.60 -0.29 21.07
C ASP A 333 6.12 -0.32 21.27
N SER A 334 6.58 -0.38 22.52
CA SER A 334 8.00 -0.38 22.85
C SER A 334 8.67 -1.76 22.72
N GLY A 335 7.90 -2.85 22.61
CA GLY A 335 8.43 -4.17 22.25
C GLY A 335 8.66 -4.31 20.74
N HIS A 336 7.88 -3.57 19.96
CA HIS A 336 7.87 -3.60 18.49
C HIS A 336 8.15 -2.23 17.88
N ASP A 337 9.00 -1.41 18.53
CA ASP A 337 9.24 -0.03 18.11
C ASP A 337 9.92 0.04 16.73
N ASN A 338 9.36 0.84 15.83
CA ASN A 338 9.69 0.76 14.41
C ASN A 338 10.76 1.77 14.02
N GLN A 339 11.99 1.29 13.86
CA GLN A 339 13.18 2.07 13.51
C GLN A 339 13.17 2.67 12.08
N LEU A 340 12.12 2.39 11.28
CA LEU A 340 11.90 3.04 9.98
C LEU A 340 10.81 4.13 10.03
N GLY A 341 10.22 4.35 11.20
CA GLY A 341 9.22 5.38 11.42
C GLY A 341 7.99 4.87 12.17
N ALA A 342 7.48 5.69 13.10
CA ALA A 342 6.21 5.47 13.79
C ALA A 342 5.03 5.27 12.81
N PHE A 343 5.11 5.77 11.57
CA PHE A 343 4.11 5.60 10.51
C PHE A 343 4.61 4.80 9.29
N SER A 344 5.76 4.12 9.37
CA SER A 344 6.18 3.21 8.28
C SER A 344 5.10 2.16 8.04
N MET A 345 4.77 1.86 6.79
CA MET A 345 3.67 0.94 6.48
C MET A 345 3.94 -0.51 6.93
N TRP A 346 5.20 -0.87 7.13
CA TRP A 346 5.61 -2.18 7.63
C TRP A 346 6.72 -2.02 8.68
N ASN A 347 6.92 -3.06 9.49
CA ASN A 347 7.78 -3.07 10.65
C ASN A 347 8.83 -4.22 10.59
N PRO A 348 10.14 -3.92 10.51
CA PRO A 348 11.21 -4.92 10.48
C PRO A 348 11.35 -5.72 11.79
N ALA A 349 10.81 -5.23 12.90
CA ALA A 349 10.79 -5.95 14.18
C ALA A 349 9.74 -7.09 14.21
N ILE A 350 8.74 -7.04 13.32
CA ILE A 350 7.69 -8.04 13.16
C ILE A 350 8.14 -9.09 12.12
N TRP A 351 7.77 -10.36 12.33
CA TRP A 351 8.14 -11.43 11.41
C TRP A 351 7.64 -11.21 9.96
N PRO A 352 8.45 -11.47 8.91
CA PRO A 352 9.84 -11.94 8.95
C PRO A 352 10.79 -10.81 9.38
N LYS A 353 11.54 -11.05 10.46
CA LYS A 353 12.41 -10.02 11.03
C LYS A 353 13.55 -9.69 10.07
N SER A 354 13.75 -8.41 9.78
CA SER A 354 14.79 -7.91 8.89
C SER A 354 15.70 -6.90 9.61
N ASP A 355 16.88 -6.68 9.03
CA ASP A 355 17.83 -5.66 9.49
C ASP A 355 17.39 -4.31 8.90
N PRO A 356 16.84 -3.37 9.71
CA PRO A 356 16.28 -2.12 9.19
C PRO A 356 17.32 -1.30 8.42
N THR A 357 18.61 -1.44 8.73
CA THR A 357 19.68 -0.76 7.99
C THR A 357 19.79 -1.24 6.54
N ARG A 358 19.51 -2.53 6.28
CA ARG A 358 19.55 -3.13 4.93
C ARG A 358 18.25 -2.94 4.17
N SER A 359 17.15 -2.79 4.88
CA SER A 359 15.83 -2.49 4.31
C SER A 359 15.61 -0.98 4.11
N ALA A 360 16.44 -0.12 4.69
CA ALA A 360 16.55 1.30 4.36
C ALA A 360 17.49 1.55 3.16
N ASP A 361 18.67 0.93 3.12
CA ASP A 361 19.60 0.99 1.98
C ASP A 361 19.29 -0.06 0.91
N LEU A 362 18.06 -0.03 0.37
CA LEU A 362 17.63 -0.88 -0.76
C LEU A 362 18.12 -0.36 -2.12
N SER A 363 19.21 0.43 -2.12
CA SER A 363 19.78 1.00 -3.34
C SER A 363 20.30 -0.09 -4.29
N ILE A 364 19.55 -0.30 -5.38
CA ILE A 364 19.79 -1.33 -6.42
C ILE A 364 21.24 -1.33 -6.93
N GLY A 365 21.91 -0.18 -6.91
CA GLY A 365 23.26 0.01 -7.44
C GLY A 365 24.40 -0.73 -6.70
N SER A 366 24.22 -1.18 -5.46
CA SER A 366 25.34 -1.65 -4.62
C SER A 366 25.57 -3.18 -4.65
N ARG A 367 24.56 -3.99 -5.01
CA ARG A 367 24.61 -5.47 -4.90
C ARG A 367 24.47 -6.24 -6.22
N THR A 368 24.70 -5.58 -7.35
CA THR A 368 24.68 -6.18 -8.70
C THR A 368 25.96 -6.99 -9.02
N THR A 369 26.22 -8.05 -8.25
CA THR A 369 27.02 -9.16 -8.79
C THR A 369 26.24 -9.79 -9.95
N SER A 370 26.82 -9.88 -11.15
CA SER A 370 26.12 -10.16 -12.42
C SER A 370 25.37 -11.50 -12.53
N ASN A 371 25.39 -12.31 -11.47
CA ASN A 371 24.87 -13.68 -11.43
C ASN A 371 23.84 -13.88 -10.29
N THR A 372 23.34 -12.81 -9.68
CA THR A 372 22.33 -12.85 -8.61
C THR A 372 20.97 -12.43 -9.16
N ASN A 373 19.96 -13.28 -8.99
CA ASN A 373 18.58 -12.92 -9.33
C ASN A 373 18.04 -11.94 -8.30
N LEU A 374 17.19 -11.01 -8.71
CA LEU A 374 16.60 -10.00 -7.82
C LEU A 374 15.09 -10.17 -7.72
N ILE A 375 14.55 -9.85 -6.55
CA ILE A 375 13.14 -9.50 -6.37
C ILE A 375 13.11 -7.98 -6.16
N SER A 376 12.37 -7.26 -6.98
CA SER A 376 12.33 -5.79 -6.96
C SER A 376 11.11 -5.27 -7.70
N ASN A 377 10.49 -4.18 -7.23
CA ASN A 377 9.28 -3.57 -7.79
C ASN A 377 8.12 -4.58 -7.96
N PHE A 378 7.98 -5.54 -7.04
CA PHE A 378 7.04 -6.66 -7.17
C PHE A 378 7.23 -7.46 -8.48
N ASP A 379 8.47 -7.62 -8.94
CA ASP A 379 8.83 -8.44 -10.11
C ASP A 379 10.12 -9.26 -9.86
N TYR A 380 10.34 -10.31 -10.65
CA TYR A 380 11.52 -11.17 -10.61
C TYR A 380 12.49 -10.88 -11.75
N GLN A 381 13.67 -10.35 -11.42
CA GLN A 381 14.75 -10.19 -12.40
C GLN A 381 15.64 -11.44 -12.38
N VAL A 382 15.46 -12.31 -13.38
CA VAL A 382 16.15 -13.60 -13.49
C VAL A 382 17.33 -13.52 -14.45
N VAL A 383 18.47 -14.10 -14.08
CA VAL A 383 19.66 -14.20 -14.92
C VAL A 383 19.52 -15.40 -15.89
N GLU A 384 19.62 -15.14 -17.19
CA GLU A 384 19.31 -16.10 -18.28
C GLU A 384 20.24 -17.35 -18.38
N SER A 385 21.22 -17.52 -17.48
CA SER A 385 22.29 -18.52 -17.60
C SER A 385 22.56 -19.31 -16.30
N ALA A 386 21.49 -19.72 -15.61
CA ALA A 386 21.61 -20.61 -14.47
C ALA A 386 22.10 -22.02 -14.88
N VAL A 387 22.83 -22.67 -13.96
CA VAL A 387 23.32 -24.05 -14.08
C VAL A 387 22.86 -24.87 -12.87
N PRO A 388 22.82 -26.21 -12.94
CA PRO A 388 22.29 -27.03 -11.85
C PRO A 388 23.06 -26.84 -10.54
N GLY A 389 22.32 -26.70 -9.44
CA GLY A 389 22.85 -26.44 -8.11
C GLY A 389 22.07 -25.34 -7.40
N LYS A 390 22.79 -24.51 -6.64
CA LYS A 390 22.23 -23.46 -5.79
C LYS A 390 22.08 -22.15 -6.55
N ILE A 391 20.86 -21.64 -6.59
CA ILE A 391 20.48 -20.42 -7.29
C ILE A 391 20.04 -19.39 -6.25
N SER A 392 20.74 -18.25 -6.21
CA SER A 392 20.49 -17.20 -5.23
C SER A 392 19.51 -16.16 -5.76
N PHE A 393 18.58 -15.75 -4.90
CA PHE A 393 17.74 -14.56 -5.06
C PHE A 393 18.08 -13.58 -3.94
N PHE A 394 18.14 -12.29 -4.26
CA PHE A 394 18.21 -11.21 -3.28
C PHE A 394 16.90 -10.41 -3.31
N ASN A 395 16.27 -10.25 -2.16
CA ASN A 395 15.08 -9.42 -2.04
C ASN A 395 15.51 -7.95 -1.86
N ALA A 396 15.34 -7.16 -2.92
CA ALA A 396 15.62 -5.73 -2.95
C ALA A 396 14.35 -4.88 -2.74
N ASP A 397 13.19 -5.50 -2.61
CA ASP A 397 12.01 -4.83 -2.09
C ASP A 397 12.03 -4.81 -0.56
N PRO A 398 11.35 -3.83 0.06
CA PRO A 398 11.19 -3.79 1.51
C PRO A 398 10.25 -4.88 2.02
N GLU A 399 9.29 -5.27 1.18
CA GLU A 399 8.27 -6.27 1.48
C GLU A 399 8.87 -7.68 1.63
N ALA A 400 8.12 -8.56 2.27
CA ALA A 400 8.44 -9.98 2.31
C ALA A 400 8.02 -10.66 1.00
N HIS A 401 8.90 -11.45 0.40
CA HIS A 401 8.62 -12.25 -0.80
C HIS A 401 8.94 -13.73 -0.60
N SER A 402 8.81 -14.55 -1.64
CA SER A 402 9.20 -15.96 -1.67
C SER A 402 9.54 -16.38 -3.10
N ILE A 403 10.06 -17.59 -3.29
CA ILE A 403 10.34 -18.22 -4.57
C ILE A 403 9.80 -19.66 -4.48
N THR A 404 8.54 -19.84 -4.88
CA THR A 404 7.80 -21.11 -4.74
C THR A 404 7.53 -21.72 -6.12
N ALA A 405 7.91 -22.98 -6.34
CA ALA A 405 7.84 -23.61 -7.65
C ALA A 405 6.40 -23.87 -8.14
N GLY A 406 6.18 -23.75 -9.46
CA GLY A 406 4.89 -23.91 -10.13
C GLY A 406 4.17 -22.59 -10.39
N THR A 407 2.83 -22.62 -10.43
CA THR A 407 1.97 -21.42 -10.53
C THR A 407 1.12 -21.27 -9.27
N PRO A 408 0.51 -20.11 -9.01
CA PRO A 408 -0.36 -19.92 -7.82
C PRO A 408 -1.50 -20.93 -7.71
N GLU A 409 -2.09 -21.33 -8.84
CA GLU A 409 -3.19 -22.30 -8.92
C GLU A 409 -2.70 -23.75 -8.78
N LYS A 410 -1.40 -23.97 -9.05
CA LYS A 410 -0.78 -25.29 -9.07
C LYS A 410 0.71 -25.22 -8.68
N PRO A 411 1.01 -25.05 -7.38
CA PRO A 411 2.38 -25.18 -6.87
C PRO A 411 2.90 -26.58 -7.16
N SER A 412 4.12 -26.70 -7.71
CA SER A 412 4.71 -28.00 -8.07
C SER A 412 5.44 -28.67 -6.91
N GLY A 413 5.91 -27.88 -5.93
CA GLY A 413 6.64 -28.36 -4.76
C GLY A 413 8.07 -28.79 -5.03
N GLU A 414 8.63 -28.46 -6.21
CA GLU A 414 10.01 -28.81 -6.59
C GLU A 414 11.05 -28.02 -5.79
N PHE A 415 10.75 -26.75 -5.47
CA PHE A 415 11.49 -25.92 -4.52
C PHE A 415 10.52 -24.91 -3.87
N ASP A 416 10.89 -24.47 -2.67
CA ASP A 416 10.26 -23.35 -1.99
C ASP A 416 11.33 -22.69 -1.11
N SER A 417 11.51 -21.37 -1.23
CA SER A 417 12.40 -20.63 -0.34
C SER A 417 11.83 -20.42 1.06
N GLY A 418 10.50 -20.60 1.22
CA GLY A 418 9.77 -19.96 2.31
C GLY A 418 9.79 -18.43 2.16
N VAL A 419 9.40 -17.72 3.21
CA VAL A 419 9.36 -16.25 3.21
C VAL A 419 10.74 -15.63 3.41
N VAL A 420 11.01 -14.59 2.62
CA VAL A 420 12.27 -13.85 2.51
C VAL A 420 11.97 -12.38 2.79
N GLY A 421 12.34 -11.88 3.97
CA GLY A 421 12.16 -10.47 4.33
C GLY A 421 12.97 -9.51 3.45
N GLY A 422 12.60 -8.23 3.41
CA GLY A 422 13.30 -7.21 2.63
C GLY A 422 14.77 -7.06 3.02
N GLY A 423 15.66 -6.94 2.02
CA GLY A 423 17.11 -6.88 2.24
C GLY A 423 17.77 -8.23 2.59
N ALA A 424 17.03 -9.34 2.56
CA ALA A 424 17.56 -10.70 2.76
C ALA A 424 17.85 -11.43 1.43
N ALA A 425 18.61 -12.53 1.52
CA ALA A 425 18.87 -13.41 0.38
C ALA A 425 18.34 -14.82 0.66
N ALA A 426 17.80 -15.45 -0.38
CA ALA A 426 17.33 -16.83 -0.36
C ALA A 426 18.05 -17.67 -1.42
N VAL A 427 18.06 -18.98 -1.21
CA VAL A 427 18.68 -19.93 -2.13
C VAL A 427 17.70 -21.07 -2.40
N ILE A 428 17.35 -21.26 -3.67
CA ILE A 428 16.67 -22.48 -4.14
C ILE A 428 17.71 -23.45 -4.71
N GLU A 429 17.37 -24.74 -4.80
CA GLU A 429 18.24 -25.76 -5.37
C GLU A 429 17.53 -26.46 -6.53
N ILE A 430 18.10 -26.35 -7.73
CA ILE A 430 17.57 -26.98 -8.94
C ILE A 430 18.64 -27.95 -9.47
N SER A 431 18.38 -29.25 -9.37
CA SER A 431 19.41 -30.28 -9.61
C SER A 431 19.49 -30.78 -11.06
N GLN A 432 18.57 -30.40 -11.93
CA GLN A 432 18.49 -30.87 -13.33
C GLN A 432 18.31 -29.70 -14.31
N PRO A 433 18.85 -29.79 -15.54
CA PRO A 433 18.55 -28.84 -16.62
C PRO A 433 17.06 -28.83 -16.97
N GLY A 434 16.52 -27.67 -17.32
CA GLY A 434 15.10 -27.49 -17.61
C GLY A 434 14.62 -26.04 -17.52
N THR A 435 13.34 -25.83 -17.78
CA THR A 435 12.66 -24.55 -17.54
C THR A 435 11.72 -24.74 -16.35
N TYR A 436 11.85 -23.87 -15.35
CA TYR A 436 11.09 -23.95 -14.11
C TYR A 436 10.27 -22.67 -13.94
N GLU A 437 8.95 -22.81 -13.83
CA GLU A 437 8.04 -21.73 -13.44
C GLU A 437 8.00 -21.62 -11.91
N PHE A 438 7.86 -20.40 -11.41
CA PHE A 438 7.72 -20.12 -9.98
C PHE A 438 6.92 -18.84 -9.74
N PHE A 439 6.48 -18.64 -8.51
CA PHE A 439 5.67 -17.48 -8.10
C PHE A 439 5.96 -17.08 -6.65
N CYS A 440 5.44 -15.91 -6.25
CA CYS A 440 5.48 -15.48 -4.85
C CYS A 440 4.21 -15.97 -4.13
N SER A 441 4.37 -16.82 -3.12
CA SER A 441 3.27 -17.29 -2.25
C SER A 441 2.54 -16.18 -1.49
N LEU A 442 3.16 -15.01 -1.31
CA LEU A 442 2.57 -13.82 -0.69
C LEU A 442 1.89 -12.91 -1.72
N HIS A 443 2.36 -12.91 -2.97
CA HIS A 443 1.92 -11.99 -4.02
C HIS A 443 1.64 -12.79 -5.30
N PRO A 444 0.47 -13.44 -5.44
CA PRO A 444 0.20 -14.40 -6.52
C PRO A 444 0.39 -13.88 -7.95
N GLY A 445 0.25 -12.57 -8.18
CA GLY A 445 0.52 -11.94 -9.47
C GLY A 445 2.01 -11.92 -9.87
N MET A 446 2.92 -12.07 -8.90
CA MET A 446 4.36 -12.19 -9.15
C MET A 446 4.68 -13.60 -9.62
N THR A 447 4.93 -13.76 -10.92
CA THR A 447 5.36 -15.02 -11.54
C THR A 447 6.67 -14.84 -12.27
N GLY A 448 7.53 -15.85 -12.24
CA GLY A 448 8.82 -15.87 -12.92
C GLY A 448 9.10 -17.22 -13.57
N SER A 449 10.11 -17.24 -14.45
CA SER A 449 10.64 -18.47 -15.00
C SER A 449 12.15 -18.42 -15.07
N ILE A 450 12.81 -19.55 -14.78
CA ILE A 450 14.25 -19.71 -14.83
C ILE A 450 14.62 -20.89 -15.73
N VAL A 451 15.57 -20.65 -16.64
CA VAL A 451 16.14 -21.68 -17.52
C VAL A 451 17.46 -22.13 -16.94
N VAL A 452 17.58 -23.42 -16.68
CA VAL A 452 18.78 -24.08 -16.17
C VAL A 452 19.40 -24.91 -17.29
N GLY A 453 20.62 -24.56 -17.71
CA GLY A 453 21.35 -25.25 -18.78
C GLY A 453 22.03 -26.56 -18.33
N GLU A 454 22.70 -27.25 -19.24
CA GLU A 454 23.43 -28.50 -18.93
C GLU A 454 24.75 -28.29 -18.14
N GLY A 455 25.33 -27.08 -18.18
CA GLY A 455 26.59 -26.72 -17.52
C GLY A 455 27.74 -26.40 -18.48
#